data_AF-A0A453RMJ2-F1
#
_entry.id   AF-A0A453RMJ2-F1
#
_cell.length_a   1.000
_cell.length_b   1.000
_cell.length_c   1.000
_cell.angle_alpha   90.00
_cell.angle_beta   90.00
_cell.angle_gamma   90.00
#
_symmetry.space_group_name_H-M   'P 1'
#
loop_
_entity.id
_entity.type
_entity.pdbx_description
1 polymer ?
#
loop_
_entity_poly.entity_id
_entity_poly.type
_entity_poly.pdbx_seq_one_letter_code
_entity_poly.pdbx_strand_id
1 'polypeptide(L)'
;DRAGELPKLVEDLLQTSISTGPRGAFRMAQGIQALLGVGGEWLNDFSKTANTSEGIPAQMRLGLLSPLYLRRLFERMGATYIKLGQFIASAPTFFPAEYVEEFQNCFDRAPPVPYSEIESILHEELQRPLDSVYEYIDPVPIASASIAQVHGARLKSSQKDVVIKVLKPGIEDTLVADLNFIYLVARVLEFLSPELERTSLVAIIKDIKESMLEEVDFRKEAVNMEAFQRYIEAMGFDRQAKSPFVYHHCSTKRVLTMERLYGVPLTDLDSIRSLVPDPELTLVTALNVWFGSLISCESFHADVHAGNLWLLRDGRVGFIDFGIVGRISPRTWAAMEIFLASFATEDYNAMASALSEMGATG
;
A
#
# COMPACT_ATOMS: atom_id res chain seq x y z
N ASP A 1 -9.41 -36.18 -3.03
CA ASP A 1 -10.75 -36.80 -3.20
C ASP A 1 -11.78 -35.70 -2.93
N ARG A 2 -12.40 -35.14 -3.99
CA ARG A 2 -13.12 -33.84 -3.92
C ARG A 2 -14.30 -33.82 -2.94
N ALA A 3 -14.89 -34.98 -2.67
CA ALA A 3 -15.94 -35.14 -1.68
C ALA A 3 -15.45 -34.92 -0.23
N GLY A 4 -14.15 -35.08 0.02
CA GLY A 4 -13.53 -34.85 1.33
C GLY A 4 -13.18 -33.38 1.64
N GLU A 5 -13.05 -32.53 0.61
CA GLU A 5 -12.74 -31.09 0.75
C GLU A 5 -14.00 -30.21 0.77
N LEU A 6 -15.11 -30.71 0.22
CA LEU A 6 -16.41 -30.04 0.22
C LEU A 6 -16.90 -29.64 1.62
N PRO A 7 -16.80 -30.50 2.67
CA PRO A 7 -17.22 -30.14 4.02
C PRO A 7 -16.41 -28.98 4.59
N LYS A 8 -15.09 -28.93 4.30
CA LYS A 8 -14.20 -27.87 4.75
C LYS A 8 -14.46 -26.57 4.01
N LEU A 9 -14.72 -26.61 2.70
CA LEU A 9 -15.14 -25.44 1.93
C LEU A 9 -16.47 -24.88 2.46
N VAL A 10 -17.43 -25.75 2.78
CA VAL A 10 -18.73 -25.36 3.36
C VAL A 10 -18.56 -24.77 4.77
N GLU A 11 -17.68 -25.35 5.60
CA GLU A 11 -17.35 -24.81 6.92
C GLU A 11 -16.67 -23.44 6.82
N ASP A 12 -15.69 -23.27 5.94
CA ASP A 12 -15.01 -22.00 5.68
C ASP A 12 -16.01 -20.93 5.18
N LEU A 13 -16.92 -21.30 4.26
CA LEU A 13 -18.00 -20.45 3.75
C LEU A 13 -18.94 -20.01 4.87
N LEU A 14 -19.34 -20.92 5.75
CA LEU A 14 -20.23 -20.64 6.88
C LEU A 14 -19.54 -19.75 7.92
N GLN A 15 -18.30 -20.05 8.31
CA GLN A 15 -17.53 -19.23 9.26
C GLN A 15 -17.31 -17.81 8.71
N THR A 16 -16.95 -17.69 7.43
CA THR A 16 -16.73 -16.40 6.79
C THR A 16 -18.04 -15.61 6.71
N SER A 17 -19.16 -16.25 6.32
CA SER A 17 -20.48 -15.63 6.29
C SER A 17 -20.95 -15.15 7.66
N ILE A 18 -20.75 -15.95 8.71
CA ILE A 18 -21.06 -15.59 10.11
C ILE A 18 -20.19 -14.41 10.58
N SER A 19 -18.91 -14.40 10.23
CA SER A 19 -17.97 -13.34 10.65
C SER A 19 -18.20 -11.99 9.95
N THR A 20 -18.79 -11.99 8.75
CA THR A 20 -18.93 -10.78 7.93
C THR A 20 -20.29 -10.08 8.12
N GLY A 21 -21.29 -10.79 8.66
CA GLY A 21 -22.60 -10.22 8.99
C GLY A 21 -23.35 -9.59 7.79
N PRO A 22 -24.32 -8.69 8.02
CA PRO A 22 -25.12 -8.07 6.95
C PRO A 22 -24.29 -7.22 5.97
N ARG A 23 -23.09 -6.77 6.38
CA ARG A 23 -22.16 -6.04 5.51
C ARG A 23 -21.60 -6.93 4.39
N GLY A 24 -21.39 -8.23 4.63
CA GLY A 24 -20.91 -9.16 3.60
C GLY A 24 -21.90 -9.32 2.43
N ALA A 25 -23.20 -9.43 2.73
CA ALA A 25 -24.25 -9.48 1.71
C ALA A 25 -24.33 -8.17 0.91
N PHE A 26 -24.18 -7.02 1.58
CA PHE A 26 -24.12 -5.72 0.91
C PHE A 26 -22.92 -5.60 -0.03
N ARG A 27 -21.74 -6.09 0.39
CA ARG A 27 -20.53 -6.13 -0.45
C ARG A 27 -20.68 -7.01 -1.68
N MET A 28 -21.34 -8.16 -1.55
CA MET A 28 -21.64 -9.02 -2.70
C MET A 28 -22.55 -8.31 -3.72
N ALA A 29 -23.58 -7.59 -3.25
CA ALA A 29 -24.44 -6.79 -4.11
C ALA A 29 -23.69 -5.63 -4.78
N GLN A 30 -22.82 -4.93 -4.06
CA GLN A 30 -21.92 -3.92 -4.65
C GLN A 30 -20.98 -4.51 -5.70
N GLY A 31 -20.43 -5.71 -5.45
CA GLY A 31 -19.61 -6.46 -6.40
C GLY A 31 -20.33 -6.69 -7.73
N ILE A 32 -21.57 -7.19 -7.65
CA ILE A 32 -22.40 -7.42 -8.83
C ILE A 32 -22.71 -6.10 -9.55
N GLN A 33 -23.07 -5.05 -8.82
CA GLN A 33 -23.36 -3.74 -9.41
C GLN A 33 -22.13 -3.12 -10.11
N ALA A 34 -20.95 -3.22 -9.49
CA ALA A 34 -19.71 -2.71 -10.07
C ALA A 34 -19.35 -3.48 -11.36
N LEU A 35 -19.47 -4.81 -11.35
CA LEU A 35 -19.28 -5.66 -12.53
C LEU A 35 -20.24 -5.29 -13.67
N LEU A 36 -21.52 -5.11 -13.37
CA LEU A 36 -22.51 -4.69 -14.37
C LEU A 36 -22.21 -3.30 -14.93
N GLY A 37 -21.79 -2.36 -14.07
CA GLY A 37 -21.40 -1.00 -14.46
C GLY A 37 -20.22 -0.98 -15.42
N VAL A 38 -19.12 -1.66 -15.08
CA VAL A 38 -17.94 -1.76 -15.94
C VAL A 38 -18.24 -2.56 -17.20
N GLY A 39 -19.07 -3.60 -17.11
CA GLY A 39 -19.54 -4.37 -18.27
C GLY A 39 -20.30 -3.50 -19.27
N GLY A 40 -21.14 -2.58 -18.79
CA GLY A 40 -21.84 -1.60 -19.63
C GLY A 40 -20.89 -0.62 -20.32
N GLU A 41 -19.86 -0.13 -19.62
CA GLU A 41 -18.81 0.72 -20.21
C GLU A 41 -18.05 -0.02 -21.30
N TRP A 42 -17.57 -1.24 -21.01
CA TRP A 42 -16.87 -2.07 -21.98
C TRP A 42 -17.71 -2.32 -23.23
N LEU A 43 -19.00 -2.66 -23.08
CA LEU A 43 -19.90 -2.85 -24.21
C LEU A 43 -20.07 -1.58 -25.05
N ASN A 44 -20.19 -0.42 -24.42
CA ASN A 44 -20.33 0.86 -25.10
C ASN A 44 -19.06 1.22 -25.88
N ASP A 45 -17.90 1.09 -25.25
CA ASP A 45 -16.61 1.39 -25.88
C ASP A 45 -16.32 0.36 -27.00
N PHE A 46 -16.68 -0.91 -26.80
CA PHE A 46 -16.55 -1.96 -27.82
C PHE A 46 -17.44 -1.67 -29.02
N SER A 47 -18.69 -1.26 -28.80
CA SER A 47 -19.62 -0.86 -29.86
C SER A 47 -19.11 0.34 -30.66
N LYS A 48 -18.60 1.37 -29.99
CA LYS A 48 -17.99 2.54 -30.65
C LYS A 48 -16.78 2.15 -31.51
N THR A 49 -15.91 1.29 -30.98
CA THR A 49 -14.67 0.87 -31.66
C THR A 49 -14.94 -0.11 -32.80
N ALA A 50 -15.96 -0.98 -32.66
CA ALA A 50 -16.40 -1.86 -33.74
C ALA A 50 -17.03 -1.08 -34.92
N ASN A 51 -17.55 0.12 -34.66
CA ASN A 51 -18.08 1.02 -35.69
C ASN A 51 -17.00 1.88 -36.38
N THR A 52 -15.75 1.88 -35.88
CA THR A 52 -14.60 2.53 -36.50
C THR A 52 -13.80 1.56 -37.39
N SER A 53 -13.16 2.06 -38.44
CA SER A 53 -12.41 1.26 -39.43
C SER A 53 -11.11 0.66 -38.88
N GLU A 54 -10.69 1.07 -37.69
CA GLU A 54 -9.54 0.55 -36.96
C GLU A 54 -10.01 -0.65 -36.13
N GLY A 55 -9.48 -1.84 -36.41
CA GLY A 55 -9.92 -3.08 -35.77
C GLY A 55 -9.82 -3.08 -34.24
N ILE A 56 -10.55 -4.00 -33.59
CA ILE A 56 -10.65 -4.08 -32.13
C ILE A 56 -9.26 -4.31 -31.49
N PRO A 57 -8.79 -3.42 -30.58
CA PRO A 57 -7.52 -3.58 -29.87
C PRO A 57 -7.42 -4.90 -29.10
N ALA A 58 -6.22 -5.49 -29.04
CA ALA A 58 -6.00 -6.77 -28.36
C ALA A 58 -6.44 -6.76 -26.89
N GLN A 59 -6.19 -5.65 -26.18
CA GLN A 59 -6.60 -5.44 -24.79
C GLN A 59 -8.12 -5.49 -24.60
N MET A 60 -8.90 -5.05 -25.58
CA MET A 60 -10.36 -5.05 -25.50
C MET A 60 -10.96 -6.46 -25.65
N ARG A 61 -10.19 -7.40 -26.23
CA ARG A 61 -10.58 -8.82 -26.36
C ARG A 61 -10.51 -9.59 -25.04
N LEU A 62 -9.74 -9.10 -24.08
CA LEU A 62 -9.72 -9.63 -22.70
C LEU A 62 -10.99 -9.24 -21.91
N GLY A 63 -11.86 -8.40 -22.48
CA GLY A 63 -13.11 -8.01 -21.83
C GLY A 63 -12.86 -7.27 -20.52
N LEU A 64 -13.59 -7.67 -19.48
CA LEU A 64 -13.45 -7.13 -18.11
C LEU A 64 -12.08 -7.43 -17.48
N LEU A 65 -11.32 -8.38 -18.01
CA LEU A 65 -9.98 -8.70 -17.51
C LEU A 65 -8.91 -7.77 -18.06
N SER A 66 -9.20 -6.92 -19.05
CA SER A 66 -8.21 -5.95 -19.52
C SER A 66 -7.73 -5.05 -18.36
N PRO A 67 -6.47 -4.56 -18.38
CA PRO A 67 -5.94 -3.70 -17.33
C PRO A 67 -6.86 -2.52 -16.98
N LEU A 68 -7.34 -1.80 -18.00
CA LEU A 68 -8.20 -0.61 -17.85
C LEU A 68 -9.51 -0.91 -17.12
N TYR A 69 -10.27 -1.89 -17.60
CA TYR A 69 -11.57 -2.23 -17.02
C TYR A 69 -11.44 -2.87 -15.64
N LEU A 70 -10.36 -3.63 -15.39
CA LEU A 70 -10.08 -4.19 -14.08
C LEU A 70 -9.74 -3.08 -13.06
N ARG A 71 -8.92 -2.09 -13.44
CA ARG A 71 -8.68 -0.91 -12.59
C ARG A 71 -9.97 -0.16 -12.27
N ARG A 72 -10.80 0.13 -13.28
CA ARG A 72 -12.09 0.82 -13.06
C ARG A 72 -13.03 0.03 -12.15
N LEU A 73 -13.01 -1.30 -12.25
CA LEU A 73 -13.72 -2.17 -11.32
C LEU A 73 -13.19 -1.96 -9.90
N PHE A 74 -11.86 -1.95 -9.71
CA PHE A 74 -11.25 -1.73 -8.41
C PHE A 74 -11.63 -0.36 -7.82
N GLU A 75 -11.60 0.71 -8.61
CA GLU A 75 -12.03 2.05 -8.19
C GLU A 75 -13.49 2.08 -7.75
N ARG A 76 -14.38 1.41 -8.50
CA ARG A 76 -15.81 1.31 -8.17
C ARG A 76 -16.06 0.46 -6.92
N MET A 77 -15.21 -0.52 -6.66
CA MET A 77 -15.29 -1.38 -5.47
C MET A 77 -14.70 -0.71 -4.22
N GLY A 78 -13.91 0.35 -4.39
CA GLY A 78 -13.49 1.26 -3.33
C GLY A 78 -12.11 0.96 -2.76
N ALA A 79 -11.85 1.49 -1.57
CA ALA A 79 -10.50 1.64 -1.00
C ALA A 79 -9.68 0.34 -0.93
N THR A 80 -10.30 -0.77 -0.52
CA THR A 80 -9.62 -2.09 -0.46
C THR A 80 -9.06 -2.50 -1.81
N TYR A 81 -9.85 -2.31 -2.87
CA TYR A 81 -9.48 -2.74 -4.21
C TYR A 81 -8.52 -1.74 -4.86
N ILE A 82 -8.66 -0.44 -4.60
CA ILE A 82 -7.62 0.54 -4.96
C ILE A 82 -6.27 0.15 -4.35
N LYS A 83 -6.26 -0.31 -3.09
CA LYS A 83 -5.04 -0.78 -2.41
C LYS A 83 -4.47 -2.05 -3.05
N LEU A 84 -5.32 -3.00 -3.46
CA LEU A 84 -4.89 -4.14 -4.28
C LEU A 84 -4.27 -3.69 -5.61
N GLY A 85 -4.85 -2.66 -6.21
CA GLY A 85 -4.32 -2.02 -7.41
C GLY A 85 -2.92 -1.42 -7.19
N GLN A 86 -2.72 -0.71 -6.09
CA GLN A 86 -1.41 -0.18 -5.69
C GLN A 86 -0.38 -1.31 -5.48
N PHE A 87 -0.79 -2.44 -4.89
CA PHE A 87 0.08 -3.61 -4.78
C PHE A 87 0.49 -4.16 -6.15
N ILE A 88 -0.45 -4.29 -7.10
CA ILE A 88 -0.14 -4.70 -8.49
C ILE A 88 0.85 -3.72 -9.13
N ALA A 89 0.63 -2.42 -8.94
CA ALA A 89 1.47 -1.36 -9.48
C ALA A 89 2.90 -1.35 -8.90
N SER A 90 3.06 -1.77 -7.64
CA SER A 90 4.37 -1.87 -6.97
C SER A 90 5.07 -3.22 -7.16
N ALA A 91 4.49 -4.15 -7.92
CA ALA A 91 5.00 -5.52 -8.06
C ALA A 91 5.32 -5.90 -9.53
N PRO A 92 6.25 -5.18 -10.21
CA PRO A 92 6.54 -5.35 -11.63
C PRO A 92 7.12 -6.72 -12.02
N THR A 93 7.64 -7.48 -11.05
CA THR A 93 8.16 -8.83 -11.25
C THR A 93 7.08 -9.90 -11.23
N PHE A 94 5.92 -9.61 -10.64
CA PHE A 94 4.82 -10.58 -10.46
C PHE A 94 3.68 -10.38 -11.47
N PHE A 95 3.51 -9.17 -12.02
CA PHE A 95 2.41 -8.83 -12.91
C PHE A 95 2.91 -8.39 -14.30
N PRO A 96 2.15 -8.63 -15.38
CA PRO A 96 2.51 -8.14 -16.70
C PRO A 96 2.61 -6.61 -16.73
N ALA A 97 3.56 -6.08 -17.50
CA ALA A 97 3.87 -4.64 -17.54
C ALA A 97 2.64 -3.76 -17.81
N GLU A 98 1.73 -4.21 -18.68
CA GLU A 98 0.48 -3.50 -19.01
C GLU A 98 -0.48 -3.34 -17.82
N TYR A 99 -0.48 -4.28 -16.87
CA TYR A 99 -1.23 -4.13 -15.61
C TYR A 99 -0.48 -3.19 -14.68
N VAL A 100 0.82 -3.39 -14.51
CA VAL A 100 1.65 -2.56 -13.62
C VAL A 100 1.54 -1.08 -13.99
N GLU A 101 1.59 -0.77 -15.29
CA GLU A 101 1.48 0.59 -15.81
C GLU A 101 0.08 1.18 -15.61
N GLU A 102 -0.99 0.48 -16.00
CA GLU A 102 -2.36 0.99 -15.85
C GLU A 102 -2.71 1.20 -14.37
N PHE A 103 -2.27 0.31 -13.49
CA PHE A 103 -2.55 0.38 -12.06
C PHE A 103 -1.72 1.44 -11.32
N GLN A 104 -0.72 2.08 -11.96
CA GLN A 104 -0.10 3.29 -11.39
C GLN A 104 -1.14 4.39 -11.10
N ASN A 105 -2.24 4.45 -11.87
CA ASN A 105 -3.33 5.41 -11.63
C ASN A 105 -4.07 5.16 -10.30
N CYS A 106 -3.87 4.01 -9.63
CA CYS A 106 -4.41 3.78 -8.28
C CYS A 106 -3.67 4.57 -7.19
N PHE A 107 -2.52 5.16 -7.47
CA PHE A 107 -1.83 6.10 -6.56
C PHE A 107 -2.42 7.51 -6.58
N ASP A 108 -3.39 7.79 -7.46
CA ASP A 108 -4.05 9.08 -7.52
C ASP A 108 -4.81 9.41 -6.22
N ARG A 109 -4.96 10.72 -5.94
CA ARG A 109 -5.57 11.21 -4.70
C ARG A 109 -7.00 10.71 -4.58
N ALA A 110 -7.29 10.01 -3.49
CA ALA A 110 -8.64 9.62 -3.15
C ALA A 110 -9.47 10.87 -2.80
N PRO A 111 -10.78 10.87 -3.05
CA PRO A 111 -11.63 11.97 -2.61
C PRO A 111 -11.57 12.12 -1.08
N PRO A 112 -11.51 13.37 -0.57
CA PRO A 112 -11.53 13.62 0.85
C PRO A 112 -12.91 13.36 1.46
N VAL A 113 -12.92 12.99 2.73
CA VAL A 113 -14.14 12.94 3.54
C VAL A 113 -14.35 14.30 4.24
N PRO A 114 -15.59 14.67 4.57
CA PRO A 114 -15.89 15.89 5.30
C PRO A 114 -15.08 16.01 6.60
N TYR A 115 -14.58 17.21 6.90
CA TYR A 115 -13.81 17.45 8.11
C TYR A 115 -14.58 17.11 9.40
N SER A 116 -15.91 17.26 9.42
CA SER A 116 -16.73 16.88 10.58
C SER A 116 -16.63 15.40 10.96
N GLU A 117 -16.44 14.52 9.97
CA GLU A 117 -16.20 13.09 10.22
C GLU A 117 -14.80 12.87 10.80
N ILE A 118 -13.79 13.58 10.29
CA ILE A 118 -12.43 13.56 10.83
C ILE A 118 -12.39 14.07 12.28
N GLU A 119 -13.04 15.20 12.54
CA GLU A 119 -13.15 15.82 13.85
C GLU A 119 -13.84 14.89 14.87
N SER A 120 -14.89 14.18 14.45
CA SER A 120 -15.57 13.17 15.28
C SER A 120 -14.60 12.05 15.69
N ILE A 121 -13.80 11.55 14.74
CA ILE A 121 -12.78 10.52 15.02
C ILE A 121 -11.71 11.03 15.97
N LEU A 122 -11.25 12.27 15.78
CA LEU A 122 -10.25 12.87 16.68
C LEU A 122 -10.78 12.99 18.11
N HIS A 123 -12.05 13.36 18.30
CA HIS A 123 -12.69 13.38 19.61
C HIS A 123 -12.81 11.99 20.23
N GLU A 124 -13.24 10.99 19.44
CA GLU A 124 -13.34 9.59 19.87
C GLU A 124 -11.98 9.02 20.31
N GLU A 125 -10.92 9.30 19.56
CA GLU A 125 -9.61 8.68 19.81
C GLU A 125 -8.83 9.37 20.92
N LEU A 126 -8.86 10.71 20.96
CA LEU A 126 -8.04 11.47 21.92
C LEU A 126 -8.71 11.59 23.30
N GLN A 127 -10.03 11.35 23.38
CA GLN A 127 -10.84 11.38 24.61
C GLN A 127 -10.63 12.67 25.43
N ARG A 128 -10.40 13.79 24.74
CA ARG A 128 -10.17 15.12 25.32
C ARG A 128 -10.53 16.21 24.32
N PRO A 129 -10.75 17.46 24.76
CA PRO A 129 -10.99 18.59 23.86
C PRO A 129 -9.82 18.80 22.89
N LEU A 130 -10.09 18.96 21.58
CA LEU A 130 -9.04 19.11 20.57
C LEU A 130 -8.20 20.37 20.79
N ASP A 131 -8.83 21.44 21.27
CA ASP A 131 -8.19 22.70 21.63
C ASP A 131 -7.25 22.60 22.85
N SER A 132 -7.28 21.48 23.59
CA SER A 132 -6.28 21.18 24.62
C SER A 132 -5.00 20.57 24.05
N VAL A 133 -5.06 20.01 22.84
CA VAL A 133 -3.94 19.33 22.16
C VAL A 133 -3.36 20.19 21.05
N TYR A 134 -4.23 20.69 20.18
CA TYR A 134 -3.89 21.48 19.01
C TYR A 134 -4.31 22.93 19.23
N GLU A 135 -3.45 23.86 18.83
CA GLU A 135 -3.82 25.27 18.73
C GLU A 135 -4.77 25.48 17.56
N TYR A 136 -4.55 24.77 16.46
CA TYR A 136 -5.35 24.81 15.25
C TYR A 136 -5.16 23.52 14.46
N ILE A 137 -6.23 23.11 13.76
CA ILE A 137 -6.25 22.04 12.77
C ILE A 137 -6.85 22.62 11.48
N ASP A 138 -6.19 22.41 10.35
CA ASP A 138 -6.69 22.82 9.04
C ASP A 138 -7.86 21.92 8.63
N PRO A 139 -9.08 22.46 8.44
CA PRO A 139 -10.19 21.66 7.94
C PRO A 139 -9.96 21.18 6.50
N VAL A 140 -9.10 21.86 5.73
CA VAL A 140 -8.72 21.43 4.38
C VAL A 140 -7.61 20.38 4.47
N PRO A 141 -7.81 19.16 3.94
CA PRO A 141 -6.78 18.14 3.99
C PRO A 141 -5.61 18.50 3.06
N ILE A 142 -4.38 18.23 3.54
CA ILE A 142 -3.16 18.33 2.74
C ILE A 142 -3.12 17.20 1.71
N ALA A 143 -3.55 16.01 2.12
CA ALA A 143 -3.62 14.82 1.30
C ALA A 143 -4.78 13.92 1.73
N SER A 144 -5.31 13.16 0.79
CA SER A 144 -6.29 12.11 1.07
C SER A 144 -5.90 10.86 0.28
N ALA A 145 -5.59 9.80 1.02
CA ALA A 145 -5.23 8.49 0.50
C ALA A 145 -6.44 7.54 0.56
N SER A 146 -6.26 6.30 0.11
CA SER A 146 -7.32 5.30 0.08
C SER A 146 -7.94 5.05 1.46
N ILE A 147 -7.11 4.88 2.49
CA ILE A 147 -7.55 4.51 3.85
C ILE A 147 -7.54 5.65 4.87
N ALA A 148 -6.85 6.75 4.57
CA ALA A 148 -6.56 7.81 5.53
C ALA A 148 -6.59 9.20 4.89
N GLN A 149 -6.74 10.21 5.72
CA GLN A 149 -6.71 11.62 5.34
C GLN A 149 -5.74 12.38 6.24
N VAL A 150 -4.96 13.30 5.66
CA VAL A 150 -3.90 14.04 6.34
C VAL A 150 -4.29 15.52 6.44
N HIS A 151 -4.29 16.04 7.65
CA HIS A 151 -4.58 17.44 7.95
C HIS A 151 -3.34 18.14 8.52
N GLY A 152 -3.14 19.41 8.17
CA GLY A 152 -2.13 20.25 8.82
C GLY A 152 -2.63 20.68 10.19
N ALA A 153 -1.75 20.79 11.17
CA ALA A 153 -2.10 21.31 12.49
C ALA A 153 -0.90 21.95 13.19
N ARG A 154 -1.15 22.58 14.33
CA ARG A 154 -0.11 23.09 15.23
C ARG A 154 -0.37 22.60 16.64
N LEU A 155 0.66 22.06 17.29
CA LEU A 155 0.56 21.60 18.68
C LEU A 155 0.51 22.79 19.64
N LYS A 156 -0.46 22.77 20.56
CA LYS A 156 -0.61 23.84 21.56
C LYS A 156 0.54 23.87 22.55
N SER A 157 1.03 22.70 22.95
CA SER A 157 2.07 22.53 23.97
C SER A 157 3.45 23.04 23.56
N SER A 158 3.79 22.96 22.27
CA SER A 158 5.15 23.23 21.76
C SER A 158 5.20 24.22 20.61
N GLN A 159 4.05 24.64 20.08
CA GLN A 159 3.93 25.54 18.93
C GLN A 159 4.57 24.97 17.65
N LYS A 160 4.85 23.66 17.61
CA LYS A 160 5.39 22.97 16.45
C LYS A 160 4.30 22.66 15.43
N ASP A 161 4.62 22.86 14.16
CA ASP A 161 3.78 22.42 13.06
C ASP A 161 3.83 20.89 12.93
N VAL A 162 2.66 20.29 12.80
CA VAL A 162 2.47 18.85 12.69
C VAL A 162 1.50 18.53 11.56
N VAL A 163 1.47 17.27 11.17
CA VAL A 163 0.39 16.71 10.38
C VAL A 163 -0.33 15.63 11.19
N ILE A 164 -1.64 15.54 10.99
CA ILE A 164 -2.51 14.55 11.62
C ILE A 164 -3.04 13.65 10.52
N LYS A 165 -2.58 12.40 10.48
CA LYS A 165 -3.10 11.34 9.61
C LYS A 165 -4.23 10.65 10.37
N VAL A 166 -5.43 10.59 9.79
CA VAL A 166 -6.63 10.03 10.42
C VAL A 166 -7.22 8.97 9.50
N LEU A 167 -7.51 7.78 10.02
CA LEU A 167 -8.18 6.73 9.25
C LEU A 167 -9.58 7.19 8.85
N LYS A 168 -9.96 6.91 7.61
CA LYS A 168 -11.30 7.22 7.11
C LYS A 168 -12.35 6.44 7.90
N PRO A 169 -13.54 7.01 8.13
CA PRO A 169 -14.63 6.35 8.84
C PRO A 169 -14.97 4.97 8.27
N GLY A 170 -15.07 3.95 9.13
CA GLY A 170 -15.48 2.59 8.75
C GLY A 170 -14.51 1.84 7.84
N ILE A 171 -13.27 2.32 7.67
CA ILE A 171 -12.31 1.70 6.75
C ILE A 171 -11.89 0.30 7.19
N GLU A 172 -11.65 0.09 8.49
CA GLU A 172 -11.23 -1.22 9.02
C GLU A 172 -12.30 -2.29 8.75
N ASP A 173 -13.56 -1.98 9.07
CA ASP A 173 -14.67 -2.90 8.83
C ASP A 173 -14.87 -3.20 7.33
N THR A 174 -14.72 -2.17 6.50
CA THR A 174 -14.79 -2.29 5.04
C THR A 174 -13.70 -3.23 4.52
N LEU A 175 -12.47 -3.01 4.97
CA LEU A 175 -11.30 -3.76 4.57
C LEU A 175 -11.44 -5.24 4.96
N VAL A 176 -11.85 -5.51 6.21
CA VAL A 176 -12.10 -6.88 6.70
C VAL A 176 -13.17 -7.58 5.86
N ALA A 177 -14.29 -6.90 5.57
CA ALA A 177 -15.37 -7.47 4.78
C ALA A 177 -14.95 -7.78 3.34
N ASP A 178 -14.26 -6.85 2.68
CA ASP A 178 -13.78 -7.02 1.31
C ASP A 178 -12.73 -8.14 1.21
N LEU A 179 -11.77 -8.20 2.11
CA LEU A 179 -10.73 -9.24 2.11
C LEU A 179 -11.29 -10.63 2.41
N ASN A 180 -12.28 -10.72 3.30
CA ASN A 180 -13.01 -11.97 3.53
C ASN A 180 -13.78 -12.42 2.28
N PHE A 181 -14.40 -11.49 1.55
CA PHE A 181 -15.07 -11.80 0.29
C PHE A 181 -14.08 -12.31 -0.77
N ILE A 182 -12.92 -11.65 -0.92
CA ILE A 182 -11.87 -12.06 -1.86
C ILE A 182 -11.33 -13.44 -1.52
N TYR A 183 -11.06 -13.70 -0.23
CA TYR A 183 -10.65 -15.02 0.26
C TYR A 183 -11.67 -16.10 -0.12
N LEU A 184 -12.96 -15.81 0.05
CA LEU A 184 -14.04 -16.72 -0.30
C LEU A 184 -14.06 -17.05 -1.80
N VAL A 185 -13.97 -16.02 -2.64
CA VAL A 185 -13.95 -16.17 -4.09
C VAL A 185 -12.74 -17.01 -4.52
N ALA A 186 -11.56 -16.76 -3.96
CA ALA A 186 -10.36 -17.53 -4.27
C ALA A 186 -10.49 -19.00 -3.90
N ARG A 187 -11.07 -19.32 -2.74
CA ARG A 187 -11.34 -20.71 -2.33
C ARG A 187 -12.28 -21.42 -3.30
N VAL A 188 -13.31 -20.74 -3.77
CA VAL A 188 -14.22 -21.27 -4.79
C VAL A 188 -13.50 -21.49 -6.13
N LEU A 189 -12.65 -20.54 -6.55
CA LEU A 189 -11.89 -20.65 -7.79
C LEU A 189 -10.86 -21.79 -7.77
N GLU A 190 -10.11 -21.96 -6.68
CA GLU A 190 -9.18 -23.09 -6.50
C GLU A 190 -9.93 -24.43 -6.53
N PHE A 191 -11.10 -24.51 -5.88
CA PHE A 191 -11.94 -25.72 -5.90
C PHE A 191 -12.45 -26.06 -7.32
N LEU A 192 -12.83 -25.04 -8.10
CA LEU A 192 -13.32 -25.22 -9.48
C LEU A 192 -12.18 -25.50 -10.47
N SER A 193 -10.98 -24.96 -10.24
CA SER A 193 -9.82 -25.04 -11.13
C SER A 193 -8.53 -25.37 -10.35
N PRO A 194 -8.14 -26.65 -10.27
CA PRO A 194 -6.93 -27.10 -9.55
C PRO A 194 -5.62 -26.52 -10.08
N GLU A 195 -5.61 -26.00 -11.31
CA GLU A 195 -4.45 -25.28 -11.87
C GLU A 195 -4.18 -23.97 -11.12
N LEU A 196 -5.20 -23.35 -10.50
CA LEU A 196 -5.06 -22.16 -9.66
C LEU A 196 -4.57 -22.50 -8.24
N GLU A 197 -4.82 -23.71 -7.74
CA GLU A 197 -4.25 -24.18 -6.48
C GLU A 197 -2.71 -24.20 -6.55
N ARG A 198 -2.15 -24.52 -7.72
CA ARG A 198 -0.70 -24.45 -7.97
C ARG A 198 -0.13 -23.04 -7.86
N THR A 199 -0.95 -22.00 -8.05
CA THR A 199 -0.56 -20.60 -7.88
C THR A 199 -0.66 -20.09 -6.44
N SER A 200 -1.08 -20.94 -5.49
CA SER A 200 -1.22 -20.58 -4.06
C SER A 200 -2.01 -19.28 -3.83
N LEU A 201 -3.09 -19.08 -4.60
CA LEU A 201 -3.87 -17.84 -4.61
C LEU A 201 -4.38 -17.47 -3.21
N VAL A 202 -4.80 -18.48 -2.43
CA VAL A 202 -5.23 -18.30 -1.04
C VAL A 202 -4.09 -17.81 -0.13
N ALA A 203 -2.86 -18.29 -0.32
CA ALA A 203 -1.71 -17.84 0.46
C ALA A 203 -1.40 -16.36 0.14
N ILE A 204 -1.40 -15.99 -1.14
CA ILE A 204 -1.20 -14.61 -1.58
C ILE A 204 -2.24 -13.67 -0.96
N ILE A 205 -3.52 -14.05 -0.99
CA ILE A 205 -4.61 -13.24 -0.40
C ILE A 205 -4.44 -13.11 1.11
N LYS A 206 -3.97 -14.16 1.78
CA LYS A 206 -3.70 -14.13 3.21
C LYS A 206 -2.59 -13.13 3.54
N ASP A 207 -1.49 -13.16 2.80
CA ASP A 207 -0.36 -12.24 3.01
C ASP A 207 -0.78 -10.78 2.73
N ILE A 208 -1.56 -10.56 1.66
CA ILE A 208 -2.15 -9.25 1.37
C ILE A 208 -3.06 -8.79 2.51
N LYS A 209 -3.90 -9.68 3.03
CA LYS A 209 -4.80 -9.35 4.15
C LYS A 209 -4.02 -8.95 5.39
N GLU A 210 -2.97 -9.69 5.73
CA GLU A 210 -2.12 -9.37 6.87
C GLU A 210 -1.45 -7.99 6.68
N SER A 211 -0.87 -7.73 5.52
CA SER A 211 -0.25 -6.44 5.18
C SER A 211 -1.24 -5.27 5.27
N MET A 212 -2.42 -5.38 4.65
CA MET A 212 -3.43 -4.31 4.68
C MET A 212 -3.98 -4.06 6.10
N LEU A 213 -4.05 -5.10 6.94
CA LEU A 213 -4.45 -4.94 8.34
C LEU A 213 -3.35 -4.28 9.20
N GLU A 214 -2.08 -4.32 8.79
CA GLU A 214 -1.05 -3.52 9.45
C GLU A 214 -1.25 -2.01 9.21
N GLU A 215 -1.75 -1.61 8.03
CA GLU A 215 -1.95 -0.19 7.67
C GLU A 215 -3.10 0.50 8.42
N VAL A 216 -4.09 -0.25 8.92
CA VAL A 216 -5.19 0.30 9.73
C VAL A 216 -4.85 0.39 11.23
N ASP A 217 -3.58 0.25 11.58
CA ASP A 217 -3.06 0.49 12.92
C ASP A 217 -1.85 1.41 12.88
N PHE A 218 -2.09 2.71 13.05
CA PHE A 218 -1.03 3.72 13.02
C PHE A 218 0.01 3.60 14.15
N ARG A 219 -0.24 2.79 15.18
CA ARG A 219 0.79 2.47 16.17
C ARG A 219 1.92 1.67 15.53
N LYS A 220 1.61 0.79 14.57
CA LYS A 220 2.62 0.03 13.82
C LYS A 220 3.42 0.95 12.89
N GLU A 221 2.74 1.84 12.18
CA GLU A 221 3.39 2.84 11.34
C GLU A 221 4.34 3.73 12.16
N ALA A 222 3.90 4.19 13.34
CA ALA A 222 4.75 4.95 14.26
C ALA A 222 6.02 4.19 14.68
N VAL A 223 5.90 2.90 15.02
CA VAL A 223 7.06 2.05 15.37
C VAL A 223 8.03 1.91 14.21
N ASN A 224 7.52 1.73 12.98
CA ASN A 224 8.35 1.64 11.77
C ASN A 224 9.10 2.96 11.50
N MET A 225 8.43 4.11 11.64
CA MET A 225 9.04 5.43 11.48
C MET A 225 10.22 5.64 12.44
N GLU A 226 10.04 5.25 13.70
CA GLU A 226 11.07 5.37 14.73
C GLU A 226 12.22 4.40 14.53
N ALA A 227 11.93 3.17 14.09
CA ALA A 227 12.97 2.19 13.76
C ALA A 227 13.86 2.72 12.63
N PHE A 228 13.25 3.30 11.59
CA PHE A 228 13.98 3.90 10.48
C PHE A 228 14.77 5.13 10.92
N GLN A 229 14.20 5.99 11.78
CA GLN A 229 14.93 7.14 12.33
C GLN A 229 16.16 6.71 13.15
N ARG A 230 16.03 5.67 13.99
CA ARG A 230 17.16 5.10 14.73
C ARG A 230 18.25 4.56 13.80
N TYR A 231 17.86 3.95 12.69
CA TYR A 231 18.80 3.49 11.66
C TYR A 231 19.56 4.65 11.01
N ILE A 232 18.85 5.73 10.61
CA ILE A 232 19.48 6.95 10.06
C ILE A 232 20.55 7.47 11.02
N GLU A 233 20.23 7.55 12.31
CA GLU A 233 21.15 8.02 13.34
C GLU A 233 22.35 7.08 13.52
N ALA A 234 22.10 5.77 13.61
CA ALA A 234 23.15 4.76 13.81
C ALA A 234 24.16 4.71 12.66
N MET A 235 23.71 4.95 11.42
CA MET A 235 24.57 4.96 10.23
C MET A 235 25.19 6.34 9.91
N GLY A 236 24.88 7.38 10.68
CA GLY A 236 25.41 8.73 10.44
C GLY A 236 24.80 9.43 9.22
N PHE A 237 23.55 9.09 8.87
CA PHE A 237 22.80 9.71 7.78
C PHE A 237 21.96 10.92 8.23
N ASP A 238 22.15 11.45 9.44
CA ASP A 238 21.35 12.55 10.02
C ASP A 238 21.33 13.84 9.17
N ARG A 239 22.41 14.06 8.42
CA ARG A 239 22.58 15.18 7.48
C ARG A 239 22.06 14.90 6.07
N GLN A 240 21.67 13.67 5.78
CA GLN A 240 21.30 13.19 4.44
C GLN A 240 19.84 12.79 4.35
N ALA A 241 19.29 12.20 5.42
CA ALA A 241 17.93 11.68 5.45
C ALA A 241 17.20 12.01 6.75
N LYS A 242 15.87 11.92 6.70
CA LYS A 242 15.01 12.13 7.86
C LYS A 242 13.69 11.34 7.76
N SER A 243 13.27 10.77 8.88
CA SER A 243 11.89 10.34 9.13
C SER A 243 11.18 11.36 10.04
N PRO A 244 9.87 11.62 9.88
CA PRO A 244 9.14 12.53 10.75
C PRO A 244 9.15 12.06 12.21
N PHE A 245 9.28 13.00 13.15
CA PHE A 245 9.14 12.69 14.57
C PHE A 245 7.67 12.40 14.94
N VAL A 246 7.40 11.32 15.68
CA VAL A 246 6.04 10.92 16.10
C VAL A 246 5.68 11.51 17.48
N TYR A 247 4.49 12.10 17.59
CA TYR A 247 3.96 12.65 18.84
C TYR A 247 2.97 11.69 19.51
N HIS A 248 3.49 10.69 20.21
CA HIS A 248 2.69 9.60 20.84
C HIS A 248 1.53 10.06 21.74
N HIS A 249 1.71 11.15 22.48
CA HIS A 249 0.68 11.65 23.41
C HIS A 249 -0.64 12.07 22.72
N CYS A 250 -0.60 12.24 21.40
CA CYS A 250 -1.73 12.55 20.52
C CYS A 250 -1.78 11.63 19.29
N SER A 251 -1.27 10.40 19.44
CA SER A 251 -1.38 9.34 18.44
C SER A 251 -2.03 8.10 19.06
N THR A 252 -2.83 7.40 18.28
CA THR A 252 -3.62 6.23 18.67
C THR A 252 -3.61 5.20 17.53
N LYS A 253 -4.51 4.21 17.57
CA LYS A 253 -4.69 3.27 16.47
C LYS A 253 -5.16 3.96 15.18
N ARG A 254 -6.10 4.91 15.30
CA ARG A 254 -6.77 5.55 14.15
C ARG A 254 -6.28 6.97 13.85
N VAL A 255 -5.42 7.53 14.70
CA VAL A 255 -4.86 8.89 14.56
C VAL A 255 -3.34 8.84 14.71
N LEU A 256 -2.59 9.41 13.77
CA LEU A 256 -1.14 9.58 13.85
C LEU A 256 -0.78 11.05 13.73
N THR A 257 -0.20 11.58 14.79
CA THR A 257 0.34 12.94 14.79
C THR A 257 1.85 12.87 14.66
N MET A 258 2.37 13.51 13.61
CA MET A 258 3.81 13.50 13.31
C MET A 258 4.30 14.87 12.85
N GLU A 259 5.61 15.07 12.90
CA GLU A 259 6.27 16.28 12.46
C GLU A 259 5.89 16.62 11.02
N ARG A 260 5.56 17.89 10.78
CA ARG A 260 5.33 18.37 9.43
C ARG A 260 6.67 18.58 8.73
N LEU A 261 6.93 17.77 7.71
CA LEU A 261 8.05 17.99 6.80
C LEU A 261 7.65 18.96 5.68
N TYR A 262 8.62 19.76 5.24
CA TYR A 262 8.43 20.73 4.17
C TYR A 262 9.48 20.49 3.08
N GLY A 263 9.01 20.24 1.86
CA GLY A 263 9.86 19.86 0.74
C GLY A 263 9.05 19.74 -0.55
N VAL A 264 9.68 19.13 -1.55
CA VAL A 264 9.05 18.78 -2.83
C VAL A 264 9.20 17.27 -3.08
N PRO A 265 8.21 16.60 -3.68
CA PRO A 265 8.32 15.18 -4.03
C PRO A 265 9.49 14.93 -4.99
N LEU A 266 10.15 13.77 -4.87
CA LEU A 266 11.23 13.39 -5.80
C LEU A 266 10.75 13.09 -7.22
N THR A 267 9.44 12.96 -7.44
CA THR A 267 8.83 12.91 -8.78
C THR A 267 8.84 14.24 -9.53
N ASP A 268 8.96 15.37 -8.82
CA ASP A 268 8.92 16.71 -9.42
C ASP A 268 10.35 17.20 -9.71
N LEU A 269 10.95 16.65 -10.77
CA LEU A 269 12.32 16.97 -11.18
C LEU A 269 12.54 18.45 -11.47
N ASP A 270 11.52 19.16 -11.97
CA ASP A 270 11.64 20.59 -12.29
C ASP A 270 11.74 21.42 -11.01
N SER A 271 10.93 21.10 -9.99
CA SER A 271 11.06 21.72 -8.67
C SER A 271 12.41 21.41 -8.01
N ILE A 272 12.88 20.17 -8.10
CA ILE A 272 14.17 19.74 -7.51
C ILE A 272 15.35 20.51 -8.12
N ARG A 273 15.39 20.65 -9.45
CA ARG A 273 16.45 21.39 -10.17
C ARG A 273 16.57 22.85 -9.72
N SER A 274 15.48 23.43 -9.20
CA SER A 274 15.50 24.80 -8.66
C SER A 274 16.02 24.89 -7.22
N LEU A 275 16.01 23.78 -6.47
CA LEU A 275 16.34 23.72 -5.05
C LEU A 275 17.75 23.18 -4.78
N VAL A 276 18.26 22.31 -5.65
CA VAL A 276 19.59 21.71 -5.51
C VAL A 276 20.39 21.79 -6.80
N PRO A 277 21.72 21.97 -6.70
CA PRO A 277 22.59 22.01 -7.87
C PRO A 277 22.74 20.63 -8.55
N ASP A 278 22.53 19.54 -7.82
CA ASP A 278 22.66 18.17 -8.33
C ASP A 278 21.49 17.27 -7.85
N PRO A 279 20.41 17.18 -8.65
CA PRO A 279 19.28 16.28 -8.39
C PRO A 279 19.65 14.79 -8.39
N GLU A 280 20.66 14.40 -9.16
CA GLU A 280 21.08 13.00 -9.30
C GLU A 280 21.71 12.52 -8.00
N LEU A 281 22.54 13.35 -7.37
CA LEU A 281 23.12 13.04 -6.06
C LEU A 281 22.04 12.87 -4.99
N THR A 282 20.95 13.64 -5.03
CA THR A 282 19.81 13.47 -4.11
C THR A 282 19.16 12.11 -4.28
N LEU A 283 18.91 11.68 -5.52
CA LEU A 283 18.35 10.35 -5.81
C LEU A 283 19.28 9.23 -5.36
N VAL A 284 20.58 9.34 -5.66
CA VAL A 284 21.59 8.37 -5.22
C VAL A 284 21.62 8.28 -3.69
N THR A 285 21.53 9.42 -3.00
CA THR A 285 21.47 9.46 -1.52
C THR A 285 20.22 8.75 -1.01
N ALA A 286 19.05 9.04 -1.60
CA ALA A 286 17.80 8.39 -1.22
C ALA A 286 17.88 6.86 -1.39
N LEU A 287 18.39 6.40 -2.53
CA LEU A 287 18.59 4.98 -2.81
C LEU A 287 19.58 4.34 -1.84
N ASN A 288 20.71 4.97 -1.54
CA ASN A 288 21.71 4.42 -0.63
C ASN A 288 21.15 4.24 0.80
N VAL A 289 20.42 5.24 1.30
CA VAL A 289 19.77 5.16 2.62
C VAL A 289 18.69 4.07 2.61
N TRP A 290 17.92 3.98 1.55
CA TRP A 290 16.90 2.93 1.42
C TRP A 290 17.51 1.52 1.35
N PHE A 291 18.49 1.29 0.46
CA PHE A 291 19.17 0.00 0.33
C PHE A 291 19.85 -0.42 1.63
N GLY A 292 20.49 0.52 2.33
CA GLY A 292 21.11 0.21 3.63
C GLY A 292 20.09 -0.21 4.69
N SER A 293 18.85 0.29 4.62
CA SER A 293 17.77 -0.09 5.54
C SER A 293 17.32 -1.54 5.38
N LEU A 294 17.45 -2.14 4.17
CA LEU A 294 17.13 -3.56 3.93
C LEU A 294 17.93 -4.52 4.83
N ILE A 295 19.13 -4.09 5.21
CA ILE A 295 20.09 -4.88 5.98
C ILE A 295 20.03 -4.53 7.46
N SER A 296 19.83 -3.26 7.74
CA SER A 296 20.11 -2.67 9.04
C SER A 296 18.85 -2.44 9.88
N CYS A 297 17.68 -2.55 9.27
CA CYS A 297 16.39 -2.44 9.94
C CYS A 297 15.70 -3.80 10.01
N GLU A 298 14.91 -4.03 11.06
CA GLU A 298 14.02 -5.20 11.15
C GLU A 298 12.94 -5.19 10.07
N SER A 299 12.53 -3.99 9.66
CA SER A 299 11.61 -3.75 8.56
C SER A 299 12.16 -2.63 7.68
N PHE A 300 11.98 -2.75 6.37
CA PHE A 300 12.36 -1.74 5.40
C PHE A 300 11.12 -1.11 4.78
N HIS A 301 11.22 0.13 4.35
CA HIS A 301 10.12 0.80 3.66
C HIS A 301 9.85 0.09 2.33
N ALA A 302 8.74 -0.62 2.20
CA ALA A 302 8.47 -1.45 1.02
C ALA A 302 7.71 -0.71 -0.08
N ASP A 303 7.11 0.44 0.23
CA ASP A 303 6.43 1.30 -0.75
C ASP A 303 7.21 2.59 -1.06
N VAL A 304 8.48 2.44 -1.46
CA VAL A 304 9.36 3.58 -1.83
C VAL A 304 9.13 4.00 -3.27
N HIS A 305 7.88 4.37 -3.56
CA HIS A 305 7.58 5.12 -4.76
C HIS A 305 8.00 6.58 -4.56
N ALA A 306 8.33 7.28 -5.65
CA ALA A 306 8.88 8.63 -5.58
C ALA A 306 7.92 9.69 -4.98
N GLY A 307 6.66 9.35 -4.71
CA GLY A 307 5.72 10.20 -3.96
C GLY A 307 5.94 10.19 -2.44
N ASN A 308 6.55 9.13 -1.91
CA ASN A 308 6.89 8.95 -0.50
C ASN A 308 8.33 9.41 -0.16
N LEU A 309 9.05 9.94 -1.14
CA LEU A 309 10.38 10.52 -0.96
C LEU A 309 10.33 12.00 -1.32
N TRP A 310 10.77 12.85 -0.40
CA TRP A 310 10.74 14.29 -0.57
C TRP A 310 12.14 14.88 -0.44
N LEU A 311 12.50 15.80 -1.32
CA LEU A 311 13.64 16.68 -1.06
C LEU A 311 13.18 17.78 -0.10
N LEU A 312 13.70 17.76 1.12
CA LEU A 312 13.39 18.74 2.15
C LEU A 312 14.09 20.07 1.88
N ARG A 313 13.51 21.15 2.39
CA ARG A 313 14.07 22.52 2.25
C ARG A 313 15.47 22.67 2.86
N ASP A 314 15.87 21.79 3.77
CA ASP A 314 17.19 21.77 4.38
C ASP A 314 18.20 20.88 3.63
N GLY A 315 17.82 20.35 2.47
CA GLY A 315 18.67 19.54 1.60
C GLY A 315 18.67 18.04 1.90
N ARG A 316 17.95 17.59 2.93
CA ARG A 316 17.83 16.16 3.26
C ARG A 316 16.75 15.47 2.43
N VAL A 317 16.84 14.14 2.34
CA VAL A 317 15.77 13.28 1.82
C VAL A 317 14.82 12.92 2.97
N GLY A 318 13.59 13.40 2.89
CA GLY A 318 12.50 13.00 3.77
C GLY A 318 11.85 11.72 3.26
N PHE A 319 11.83 10.69 4.10
CA PHE A 319 11.03 9.49 3.88
C PHE A 319 9.69 9.69 4.59
N ILE A 320 8.59 9.63 3.84
CA ILE A 320 7.23 9.81 4.37
C ILE A 320 6.40 8.53 4.13
N ASP A 321 5.45 8.27 5.03
CA ASP A 321 4.53 7.11 5.00
C ASP A 321 5.19 5.73 5.17
N PHE A 322 5.19 5.22 6.40
CA PHE A 322 5.74 3.90 6.73
C PHE A 322 4.62 2.85 6.94
N GLY A 323 3.49 3.05 6.26
CA GLY A 323 2.34 2.13 6.30
C GLY A 323 2.66 0.77 5.71
N ILE A 324 3.45 0.72 4.64
CA ILE A 324 3.89 -0.53 3.99
C ILE A 324 5.38 -0.74 4.27
N VAL A 325 5.67 -1.79 5.04
CA VAL A 325 7.03 -2.25 5.30
C VAL A 325 7.20 -3.71 4.92
N GLY A 326 8.38 -4.03 4.38
CA GLY A 326 8.80 -5.39 4.11
C GLY A 326 9.72 -5.88 5.22
N ARG A 327 9.85 -7.20 5.36
CA ARG A 327 10.78 -7.84 6.28
C ARG A 327 11.56 -8.91 5.51
N ILE A 328 12.88 -8.92 5.64
CA ILE A 328 13.72 -9.97 5.07
C ILE A 328 14.26 -10.77 6.25
N SER A 329 14.04 -12.09 6.24
CA SER A 329 14.58 -12.92 7.31
C SER A 329 16.12 -12.93 7.26
N PRO A 330 16.84 -13.00 8.40
CA PRO A 330 18.29 -13.06 8.40
C PRO A 330 18.84 -14.22 7.55
N ARG A 331 18.11 -15.34 7.52
CA ARG A 331 18.43 -16.49 6.68
C ARG A 331 18.33 -16.16 5.19
N THR A 332 17.23 -15.54 4.78
CA THR A 332 17.02 -15.11 3.38
C THR A 332 18.07 -14.10 2.95
N TRP A 333 18.42 -13.15 3.84
CA TRP A 333 19.45 -12.16 3.57
C TRP A 333 20.84 -12.79 3.40
N ALA A 334 21.24 -13.68 4.32
CA ALA A 334 22.50 -14.41 4.22
C ALA A 334 22.59 -15.24 2.92
N ALA A 335 21.50 -15.89 2.53
CA ALA A 335 21.43 -16.60 1.26
C ALA A 335 21.57 -15.64 0.06
N MET A 336 20.96 -14.44 0.12
CA MET A 336 21.11 -13.43 -0.94
C MET A 336 22.55 -12.91 -1.05
N GLU A 337 23.25 -12.71 0.08
CA GLU A 337 24.68 -12.35 0.08
C GLU A 337 25.53 -13.43 -0.59
N ILE A 338 25.29 -14.71 -0.26
CA ILE A 338 25.98 -15.84 -0.90
C ILE A 338 25.68 -15.85 -2.41
N PHE A 339 24.42 -15.65 -2.81
CA PHE A 339 24.02 -15.59 -4.21
C PHE A 339 24.76 -14.49 -4.97
N LEU A 340 24.77 -13.25 -4.43
CA LEU A 340 25.45 -12.11 -5.04
C LEU A 340 26.98 -12.30 -5.10
N ALA A 341 27.59 -12.82 -4.04
CA ALA A 341 29.02 -13.11 -4.03
C ALA A 341 29.42 -14.19 -5.05
N SER A 342 28.55 -15.18 -5.25
CA SER A 342 28.78 -16.29 -6.18
C SER A 342 28.85 -15.84 -7.65
N PHE A 343 28.26 -14.69 -8.02
CA PHE A 343 28.40 -14.12 -9.36
C PHE A 343 29.83 -13.74 -9.69
N ALA A 344 30.57 -13.19 -8.72
CA ALA A 344 31.95 -12.79 -8.94
C ALA A 344 32.88 -13.99 -9.17
N THR A 345 32.53 -15.16 -8.66
CA THR A 345 33.32 -16.39 -8.75
C THR A 345 32.76 -17.42 -9.72
N GLU A 346 31.64 -17.11 -10.40
CA GLU A 346 30.90 -18.03 -11.27
C GLU A 346 30.57 -19.38 -10.60
N ASP A 347 30.34 -19.38 -9.28
CA ASP A 347 30.03 -20.61 -8.53
C ASP A 347 28.53 -20.94 -8.65
N TYR A 348 28.18 -21.62 -9.72
CA TYR A 348 26.79 -21.99 -10.01
C TYR A 348 26.16 -22.92 -8.97
N ASN A 349 26.96 -23.70 -8.22
CA ASN A 349 26.42 -24.57 -7.16
C ASN A 349 26.04 -23.73 -5.93
N ALA A 350 26.91 -22.82 -5.52
CA ALA A 350 26.61 -21.87 -4.45
C ALA A 350 25.42 -20.98 -4.81
N MET A 351 25.32 -20.53 -6.08
CA MET A 351 24.13 -19.81 -6.56
C MET A 351 22.85 -20.63 -6.42
N ALA A 352 22.86 -21.90 -6.87
CA ALA A 352 21.69 -22.76 -6.83
C ALA A 352 21.26 -23.08 -5.38
N SER A 353 22.22 -23.38 -4.49
CA SER A 353 21.94 -23.59 -3.07
C SER A 353 21.37 -22.33 -2.41
N ALA A 354 21.93 -21.16 -2.71
CA ALA A 354 21.41 -19.89 -2.19
C ALA A 354 19.99 -19.58 -2.69
N LEU A 355 19.70 -19.83 -3.97
CA LEU A 355 18.34 -19.71 -4.53
C LEU A 355 17.34 -20.64 -3.84
N SER A 356 17.75 -21.87 -3.55
CA SER A 356 16.92 -22.83 -2.81
C SER A 356 16.70 -22.36 -1.36
N GLU A 357 17.72 -21.85 -0.68
CA GLU A 357 17.59 -21.32 0.69
C GLU A 357 16.74 -20.05 0.78
N MET A 358 16.73 -19.22 -0.27
CA MET A 358 15.81 -18.09 -0.39
C MET A 358 14.36 -18.52 -0.66
N GLY A 359 14.11 -19.79 -0.98
CA GLY A 359 12.79 -20.30 -1.37
C GLY A 359 12.38 -19.93 -2.80
N ALA A 360 13.33 -19.53 -3.64
CA ALA A 360 13.07 -19.17 -5.05
C ALA A 360 12.84 -20.40 -5.95
N THR A 361 13.22 -21.59 -5.46
CA THR A 361 13.00 -22.87 -6.15
C THR A 361 12.50 -23.89 -5.13
N GLY A 362 11.34 -24.49 -5.39
CA GLY A 362 10.76 -25.60 -4.63
C GLY A 362 11.28 -26.96 -5.08
#